data_AF-A0A8M1G1C7-F1
#
_entry.id   AF-A0A8M1G1C7-F1
#
_cell.length_a   1.000
_cell.length_b   1.000
_cell.length_c   1.000
_cell.angle_alpha   90.00
_cell.angle_beta   90.00
_cell.angle_gamma   90.00
#
_symmetry.space_group_name_H-M   'P 1'
#
loop_
_entity.id
_entity.type
_entity.pdbx_description
1 polymer ?
#
loop_
_entity_poly.entity_id
_entity_poly.type
_entity_poly.pdbx_seq_one_letter_code
_entity_poly.pdbx_strand_id
1 'polypeptide(L)'
;MCRMSFKKETPLANAAFWAARRGNLALLRLLLNSGRVDVDCRDSHGTTLLMVASYAGHIDCVRELVLQGADINLQRESGTTALFFAAQQGHNDVVRFLFEFGASTEFRTKDGGTALLAASQYGHMQVVETLLKHGANIHDQLYDGATALFLAAQGGYLDVIRLLLSSGARVNQPRQDGTAPLWIASQMGHSEVVRVMLLRGAERDAARNDGTTALLKAANKGYNDVIEELLKFSPTLGILKNGTSALHAAVLSGNIKTVALLLEAGADPALRNKANELPAELTKNERILRLLRGKEGPRKS
;
A
#
# COMPACT_ATOMS: atom_id res chain seq x y z
N MET A 1 34.66 28.21 14.32
CA MET A 1 35.17 28.01 12.93
C MET A 1 33.97 27.88 12.01
N CYS A 2 33.82 28.79 11.05
CA CYS A 2 32.68 28.86 10.14
C CYS A 2 32.52 27.56 9.33
N ARG A 3 31.38 26.87 9.49
CA ARG A 3 30.93 25.85 8.53
C ARG A 3 30.63 26.56 7.21
N MET A 4 31.51 26.39 6.22
CA MET A 4 31.28 26.89 4.88
C MET A 4 30.11 26.13 4.26
N SER A 5 29.00 26.84 4.05
CA SER A 5 27.83 26.38 3.30
C SER A 5 28.20 26.26 1.82
N PHE A 6 28.71 25.11 1.40
CA PHE A 6 28.95 24.81 -0.01
C PHE A 6 27.62 24.46 -0.72
N LYS A 7 26.98 25.49 -1.28
CA LYS A 7 25.73 25.39 -2.08
C LYS A 7 25.96 25.11 -3.58
N LYS A 8 27.06 24.43 -3.96
CA LYS A 8 27.27 24.00 -5.36
C LYS A 8 27.80 22.56 -5.39
N GLU A 9 27.15 21.73 -6.20
CA GLU A 9 27.60 20.39 -6.58
C GLU A 9 29.05 20.48 -7.11
N THR A 10 30.03 20.13 -6.28
CA THR A 10 31.42 20.05 -6.75
C THR A 10 31.58 18.74 -7.54
N PRO A 11 32.45 18.69 -8.56
CA PRO A 11 32.76 17.43 -9.26
C PRO A 11 33.14 16.29 -8.30
N LEU A 12 33.77 16.62 -7.17
CA LEU A 12 34.12 15.70 -6.10
C LEU A 12 32.90 15.19 -5.32
N ALA A 13 31.94 16.05 -4.99
CA ALA A 13 30.67 15.62 -4.38
C ALA A 13 29.91 14.68 -5.33
N ASN A 14 29.87 14.99 -6.62
CA ASN A 14 29.23 14.13 -7.62
C ASN A 14 29.93 12.76 -7.73
N ALA A 15 31.26 12.72 -7.67
CA ALA A 15 32.01 11.48 -7.60
C ALA A 15 31.71 10.67 -6.33
N ALA A 16 31.53 11.34 -5.18
CA ALA A 16 31.14 10.70 -3.93
C ALA A 16 29.72 10.11 -4.01
N PHE A 17 28.75 10.85 -4.58
CA PHE A 17 27.40 10.34 -4.83
C PHE A 17 27.41 9.13 -5.76
N TRP A 18 28.22 9.16 -6.82
CA TRP A 18 28.38 8.02 -7.72
C TRP A 18 28.99 6.81 -6.98
N ALA A 19 30.01 7.04 -6.16
CA ALA A 19 30.65 5.99 -5.36
C ALA A 19 29.64 5.34 -4.39
N ALA A 20 28.87 6.16 -3.65
CA ALA A 20 27.82 5.69 -2.74
C ALA A 20 26.72 4.92 -3.48
N ARG A 21 26.28 5.40 -4.65
CA ARG A 21 25.24 4.74 -5.47
C ARG A 21 25.69 3.40 -6.05
N ARG A 22 26.96 3.29 -6.42
CA ARG A 22 27.55 2.07 -7.00
C ARG A 22 28.12 1.10 -5.96
N GLY A 23 28.18 1.49 -4.69
CA GLY A 23 28.78 0.67 -3.64
C GLY A 23 30.31 0.63 -3.69
N ASN A 24 30.95 1.61 -4.34
CA ASN A 24 32.41 1.66 -4.43
C ASN A 24 32.99 2.23 -3.12
N LEU A 25 33.12 1.35 -2.13
CA LEU A 25 33.66 1.69 -0.81
C LEU A 25 35.07 2.30 -0.87
N ALA A 26 35.95 1.77 -1.73
CA ALA A 26 37.32 2.24 -1.82
C ALA A 26 37.39 3.70 -2.30
N LEU A 27 36.63 4.04 -3.34
CA LEU A 27 36.54 5.40 -3.83
C LEU A 27 35.86 6.32 -2.81
N LEU A 28 34.79 5.85 -2.16
CA LEU A 28 34.09 6.63 -1.14
C LEU A 28 35.03 6.98 0.03
N ARG A 29 35.78 6.00 0.56
CA ARG A 29 36.79 6.20 1.60
C ARG A 29 37.87 7.20 1.19
N LEU A 30 38.40 7.07 -0.02
CA LEU A 30 39.43 7.97 -0.53
C LEU A 30 38.91 9.42 -0.59
N LEU A 31 37.67 9.62 -1.07
CA LEU A 31 37.06 10.94 -1.18
C LEU A 31 36.78 11.57 0.19
N LEU A 32 36.26 10.79 1.16
CA LEU A 32 36.00 11.28 2.51
C LEU A 32 37.29 11.60 3.27
N ASN A 33 38.29 10.70 3.22
CA ASN A 33 39.59 10.91 3.87
C ASN A 33 40.40 12.07 3.27
N SER A 34 40.09 12.50 2.05
CA SER A 34 40.72 13.69 1.46
C SER A 34 40.35 14.99 2.18
N GLY A 35 39.30 14.99 3.01
CA GLY A 35 38.78 16.16 3.71
C GLY A 35 38.11 17.20 2.80
N ARG A 36 38.00 16.92 1.49
CA ARG A 36 37.41 17.84 0.50
C ARG A 36 35.93 17.63 0.28
N VAL A 37 35.37 16.53 0.77
CA VAL A 37 33.95 16.19 0.68
C VAL A 37 33.41 16.07 2.10
N ASP A 38 32.41 16.89 2.41
CA ASP A 38 31.64 16.75 3.65
C ASP A 38 30.80 15.46 3.58
N VAL A 39 30.81 14.67 4.65
CA VAL A 39 30.06 13.41 4.75
C VAL A 39 28.54 13.67 4.63
N ASP A 40 28.09 14.82 5.12
CA ASP A 40 26.70 15.28 5.04
C ASP A 40 26.45 16.18 3.82
N CYS A 41 27.29 16.11 2.79
CA CYS A 41 27.06 16.87 1.56
C CYS A 41 25.70 16.51 0.95
N ARG A 42 25.05 17.53 0.38
CA ARG A 42 23.69 17.42 -0.16
C ARG A 42 23.66 17.77 -1.63
N ASP A 43 22.88 17.01 -2.40
CA ASP A 43 22.54 17.38 -3.77
C ASP A 43 21.52 18.52 -3.81
N SER A 44 21.15 18.94 -5.02
CA SER A 44 20.12 19.97 -5.28
C SER A 44 18.74 19.72 -4.67
N HIS A 45 18.45 18.50 -4.20
CA HIS A 45 17.19 18.13 -3.57
C HIS A 45 17.33 17.85 -2.06
N GLY A 46 18.51 18.10 -1.49
CA GLY A 46 18.81 17.82 -0.09
C GLY A 46 19.20 16.37 0.22
N THR A 47 19.44 15.54 -0.80
CA THR A 47 19.79 14.12 -0.62
C THR A 47 21.24 13.98 -0.17
N THR A 48 21.50 13.21 0.89
CA THR A 48 22.86 12.95 1.41
C THR A 48 23.48 11.67 0.83
N LEU A 49 24.79 11.50 0.99
CA LEU A 49 25.50 10.25 0.64
C LEU A 49 24.89 9.04 1.35
N LEU A 50 24.53 9.19 2.64
CA LEU A 50 23.92 8.15 3.44
C LEU A 50 22.56 7.73 2.89
N MET A 51 21.73 8.67 2.44
CA MET A 51 20.45 8.37 1.79
C MET A 51 20.65 7.58 0.50
N VAL A 52 21.62 7.95 -0.32
CA VAL A 52 21.90 7.26 -1.60
C VAL A 52 22.44 5.84 -1.36
N ALA A 53 23.37 5.66 -0.42
CA ALA A 53 23.87 4.35 -0.05
C ALA A 53 22.76 3.47 0.56
N SER A 54 21.89 4.05 1.38
CA SER A 54 20.75 3.36 2.01
C SER A 54 19.69 2.95 1.00
N TYR A 55 19.42 3.79 -0.01
CA TYR A 55 18.54 3.44 -1.12
C TYR A 55 19.11 2.31 -1.98
N ALA A 56 20.42 2.27 -2.20
CA ALA A 56 21.05 1.25 -3.01
C ALA A 56 21.36 -0.07 -2.25
N GLY A 57 21.23 -0.06 -0.92
CA GLY A 57 21.46 -1.24 -0.07
C GLY A 57 22.93 -1.57 0.19
N HIS A 58 23.84 -0.65 -0.09
CA HIS A 58 25.28 -0.87 0.08
C HIS A 58 25.69 -0.71 1.54
N ILE A 59 25.49 -1.77 2.33
CA ILE A 59 25.73 -1.77 3.79
C ILE A 59 27.15 -1.32 4.16
N ASP A 60 28.17 -1.69 3.40
CA ASP A 60 29.55 -1.29 3.70
C ASP A 60 29.77 0.22 3.54
N CYS A 61 29.14 0.82 2.52
CA CYS A 61 29.15 2.27 2.35
C CYS A 61 28.36 2.97 3.46
N VAL A 62 27.21 2.42 3.86
CA VAL A 62 26.41 2.94 4.99
C VAL A 62 27.24 2.92 6.28
N ARG A 63 27.90 1.78 6.57
CA ARG A 63 28.78 1.63 7.75
C ARG A 63 29.88 2.67 7.76
N GLU A 64 30.58 2.83 6.64
CA GLU A 64 31.66 3.81 6.53
C GLU A 64 31.13 5.23 6.76
N LEU A 65 30.03 5.62 6.12
CA LEU A 65 29.46 6.97 6.25
C LEU A 65 29.08 7.27 7.71
N VAL A 66 28.45 6.34 8.39
CA VAL A 66 28.07 6.50 9.80
C VAL A 66 29.31 6.56 10.70
N LEU A 67 30.33 5.75 10.46
CA LEU A 67 31.61 5.81 11.21
C LEU A 67 32.36 7.12 10.99
N GLN A 68 32.21 7.74 9.82
CA GLN A 68 32.75 9.06 9.50
C GLN A 68 31.89 10.22 10.07
N GLY A 69 30.84 9.91 10.82
CA GLY A 69 30.01 10.89 11.52
C GLY A 69 28.86 11.46 10.71
N ALA A 70 28.37 10.76 9.67
CA ALA A 70 27.17 11.17 8.95
C ALA A 70 25.96 11.28 9.89
N ASP A 71 25.19 12.36 9.76
CA ASP A 71 23.94 12.51 10.50
C ASP A 71 22.84 11.63 9.87
N ILE A 72 22.46 10.59 10.62
CA ILE A 72 21.50 9.55 10.23
C ILE A 72 20.09 10.12 10.01
N ASN A 73 19.75 11.18 10.72
CA ASN A 73 18.39 11.71 10.84
C ASN A 73 18.14 12.91 9.93
N LEU A 74 19.08 13.24 9.04
CA LEU A 74 18.87 14.28 8.05
C LEU A 74 17.69 13.95 7.13
N GLN A 75 16.91 14.99 6.83
CA GLN A 75 15.81 14.93 5.88
C GLN A 75 16.16 15.70 4.61
N ARG A 76 15.84 15.12 3.45
CA ARG A 76 15.84 15.86 2.19
C ARG A 76 14.59 16.73 2.07
N GLU A 77 14.46 17.49 1.00
CA GLU A 77 13.35 18.45 0.82
C GLU A 77 11.95 17.82 0.86
N SER A 78 11.81 16.52 0.59
CA SER A 78 10.55 15.78 0.70
C SER A 78 10.25 15.26 2.12
N GLY A 79 11.15 15.47 3.08
CA GLY A 79 11.04 14.93 4.45
C GLY A 79 11.50 13.48 4.59
N THR A 80 12.07 12.86 3.54
CA THR A 80 12.56 11.47 3.62
C THR A 80 13.95 11.41 4.24
N THR A 81 14.20 10.36 5.02
CA THR A 81 15.48 10.06 5.70
C THR A 81 16.20 8.87 5.04
N ALA A 82 17.42 8.57 5.49
CA ALA A 82 18.12 7.34 5.09
C ALA A 82 17.34 6.08 5.47
N LEU A 83 16.73 6.06 6.66
CA LEU A 83 15.87 4.98 7.14
C LEU A 83 14.66 4.78 6.22
N PHE A 84 14.02 5.88 5.78
CA PHE A 84 12.90 5.80 4.85
C PHE A 84 13.28 5.11 3.53
N PHE A 85 14.43 5.46 2.95
CA PHE A 85 14.88 4.84 1.70
C PHE A 85 15.27 3.37 1.87
N ALA A 86 15.98 3.02 2.95
CA ALA A 86 16.30 1.62 3.25
C ALA A 86 15.03 0.79 3.44
N ALA A 87 14.02 1.36 4.10
CA ALA A 87 12.74 0.70 4.33
C ALA A 87 11.92 0.54 3.05
N GLN A 88 11.93 1.54 2.17
CA GLN A 88 11.26 1.52 0.88
C GLN A 88 11.81 0.43 -0.06
N GLN A 89 13.11 0.15 0.00
CA GLN A 89 13.79 -0.83 -0.86
C GLN A 89 13.96 -2.21 -0.20
N GLY A 90 13.53 -2.36 1.06
CA GLY A 90 13.56 -3.65 1.74
C GLY A 90 14.93 -4.05 2.29
N HIS A 91 15.88 -3.12 2.42
CA HIS A 91 17.23 -3.40 2.89
C HIS A 91 17.28 -3.54 4.41
N ASN A 92 16.81 -4.67 4.93
CA ASN A 92 16.70 -4.93 6.37
C ASN A 92 18.03 -4.80 7.13
N ASP A 93 19.15 -5.20 6.52
CA ASP A 93 20.47 -5.10 7.14
C ASP A 93 20.88 -3.64 7.35
N VAL A 94 20.55 -2.77 6.40
CA VAL A 94 20.74 -1.32 6.51
C VAL A 94 19.82 -0.75 7.57
N VAL A 95 18.54 -1.13 7.58
CA VAL A 95 17.56 -0.68 8.59
C VAL A 95 18.04 -1.03 10.01
N ARG A 96 18.46 -2.27 10.24
CA ARG A 96 19.00 -2.72 11.54
C ARG A 96 20.22 -1.90 11.95
N PHE A 97 21.16 -1.72 11.03
CA PHE A 97 22.37 -0.94 11.31
C PHE A 97 22.05 0.53 11.63
N LEU A 98 21.14 1.16 10.88
CA LEU A 98 20.72 2.54 11.16
C LEU A 98 20.10 2.67 12.56
N PHE A 99 19.34 1.67 13.03
CA PHE A 99 18.80 1.66 14.38
C PHE A 99 19.86 1.52 15.48
N GLU A 100 20.91 0.72 15.26
CA GLU A 100 22.03 0.59 16.20
C GLU A 100 22.72 1.94 16.49
N PHE A 101 22.61 2.90 15.57
CA PHE A 101 23.20 4.24 15.68
C PHE A 101 22.16 5.35 15.92
N GLY A 102 20.92 5.00 16.31
CA GLY A 102 19.92 5.99 16.76
C GLY A 102 19.08 6.62 15.65
N ALA A 103 18.80 5.88 14.57
CA ALA A 103 17.79 6.30 13.60
C ALA A 103 16.41 6.43 14.26
N SER A 104 15.73 7.56 14.01
CA SER A 104 14.38 7.79 14.53
C SER A 104 13.30 7.33 13.54
N THR A 105 12.24 6.72 14.07
CA THR A 105 11.03 6.33 13.34
C THR A 105 10.04 7.47 13.15
N GLU A 106 10.22 8.60 13.86
CA GLU A 106 9.23 9.68 13.96
C GLU A 106 9.22 10.62 12.74
N PHE A 107 10.24 10.55 11.88
CA PHE A 107 10.33 11.42 10.72
C PHE A 107 9.28 11.10 9.66
N ARG A 108 8.59 12.15 9.21
CA ARG A 108 7.52 12.08 8.23
C ARG A 108 7.91 12.80 6.94
N THR A 109 7.48 12.24 5.81
CA THR A 109 7.51 12.93 4.53
C THR A 109 6.46 14.04 4.46
N LYS A 110 6.54 14.86 3.41
CA LYS A 110 5.55 15.89 3.10
C LYS A 110 4.11 15.36 2.94
N ASP A 111 3.91 14.06 2.73
CA ASP A 111 2.59 13.43 2.61
C ASP A 111 2.18 12.67 3.89
N GLY A 112 2.94 12.82 4.97
CA GLY A 112 2.76 12.08 6.23
C GLY A 112 3.38 10.68 6.23
N GLY A 113 4.15 10.30 5.21
CA GLY A 113 4.75 8.98 5.08
C GLY A 113 5.85 8.72 6.10
N THR A 114 5.81 7.57 6.75
CA THR A 114 6.88 7.07 7.63
C THR A 114 7.58 5.85 7.01
N ALA A 115 8.72 5.44 7.56
CA ALA A 115 9.43 4.26 7.10
C ALA A 115 8.56 2.99 7.15
N LEU A 116 7.66 2.89 8.14
CA LEU A 116 6.71 1.77 8.28
C LEU A 116 5.69 1.75 7.15
N LEU A 117 5.15 2.91 6.79
CA LEU A 117 4.20 3.04 5.68
C LEU A 117 4.87 2.66 4.36
N ALA A 118 6.09 3.12 4.11
CA ALA A 118 6.86 2.75 2.92
C ALA A 118 7.13 1.23 2.87
N ALA A 119 7.67 0.64 3.93
CA ALA A 119 7.94 -0.80 3.97
C ALA A 119 6.67 -1.65 3.74
N SER A 120 5.53 -1.20 4.27
CA SER A 120 4.24 -1.87 4.09
C SER A 120 3.70 -1.74 2.67
N GLN A 121 3.91 -0.58 2.03
CA GLN A 121 3.50 -0.32 0.64
C GLN A 121 4.27 -1.16 -0.38
N TYR A 122 5.51 -1.54 -0.08
CA TYR A 122 6.34 -2.37 -0.97
C TYR A 122 6.46 -3.84 -0.51
N GLY A 123 5.79 -4.21 0.59
CA GLY A 123 5.67 -5.60 1.01
C GLY A 123 6.87 -6.18 1.75
N HIS A 124 7.74 -5.33 2.32
CA HIS A 124 8.97 -5.77 2.96
C HIS A 124 8.74 -6.22 4.41
N MET A 125 8.23 -7.44 4.60
CA MET A 125 7.89 -8.00 5.91
C MET A 125 9.01 -7.90 6.95
N GLN A 126 10.23 -8.28 6.61
CA GLN A 126 11.36 -8.25 7.56
C GLN A 126 11.65 -6.84 8.06
N VAL A 127 11.56 -5.85 7.16
CA VAL A 127 11.71 -4.43 7.52
C VAL A 127 10.56 -3.97 8.41
N VAL A 128 9.31 -4.31 8.05
CA VAL A 128 8.14 -3.99 8.87
C VAL A 128 8.30 -4.54 10.29
N GLU A 129 8.76 -5.79 10.43
CA GLU A 129 9.03 -6.40 11.72
C GLU A 129 10.11 -5.66 12.52
N THR A 130 11.23 -5.33 11.87
CA THR A 130 12.32 -4.57 12.49
C THR A 130 11.86 -3.18 12.93
N LEU A 131 11.10 -2.45 12.10
CA LEU A 131 10.58 -1.13 12.42
C LEU A 131 9.64 -1.17 13.64
N LEU A 132 8.73 -2.14 13.69
CA LEU A 132 7.81 -2.31 14.82
C LEU A 132 8.55 -2.65 16.12
N LYS A 133 9.58 -3.50 16.05
CA LYS A 133 10.45 -3.83 17.21
C LYS A 133 11.18 -2.61 17.76
N HIS A 134 11.49 -1.62 16.92
CA HIS A 134 12.18 -0.38 17.31
C HIS A 134 11.22 0.79 17.58
N GLY A 135 9.93 0.51 17.82
CA GLY A 135 8.97 1.51 18.30
C GLY A 135 8.25 2.30 17.21
N ALA A 136 8.31 1.90 15.94
CA ALA A 136 7.51 2.55 14.90
C ALA A 136 6.01 2.48 15.22
N ASN A 137 5.32 3.61 15.12
CA ASN A 137 3.90 3.68 15.41
C ASN A 137 3.06 3.01 14.32
N ILE A 138 2.42 1.89 14.66
CA ILE A 138 1.56 1.13 13.76
C ILE A 138 0.30 1.88 13.30
N HIS A 139 -0.07 2.94 14.01
CA HIS A 139 -1.24 3.77 13.70
C HIS A 139 -0.92 5.02 12.89
N ASP A 140 0.32 5.17 12.41
CA ASP A 140 0.66 6.25 11.50
C ASP A 140 -0.14 6.15 10.20
N GLN A 141 -0.41 7.32 9.63
CA GLN A 141 -1.24 7.50 8.46
C GLN A 141 -0.63 8.54 7.52
N LEU A 142 -0.81 8.31 6.23
CA LEU A 142 -0.67 9.36 5.23
C LEU A 142 -1.75 10.43 5.43
N TYR A 143 -1.56 11.61 4.84
CA TYR A 143 -2.53 12.70 4.92
C TYR A 143 -3.90 12.39 4.33
N ASP A 144 -4.02 11.38 3.48
CA ASP A 144 -5.29 10.89 2.95
C ASP A 144 -5.96 9.82 3.85
N GLY A 145 -5.38 9.55 5.02
CA GLY A 145 -5.83 8.57 6.01
C GLY A 145 -5.34 7.13 5.75
N ALA A 146 -4.48 6.88 4.76
CA ALA A 146 -4.00 5.53 4.49
C ALA A 146 -3.04 5.03 5.58
N THR A 147 -3.38 3.91 6.20
CA THR A 147 -2.56 3.20 7.21
C THR A 147 -1.60 2.21 6.56
N ALA A 148 -0.64 1.69 7.34
CA ALA A 148 0.24 0.59 6.91
C ALA A 148 -0.56 -0.62 6.42
N LEU A 149 -1.64 -0.97 7.12
CA LEU A 149 -2.53 -2.07 6.74
C LEU A 149 -3.23 -1.80 5.40
N PHE A 150 -3.70 -0.56 5.17
CA PHE A 150 -4.30 -0.17 3.90
C PHE A 150 -3.32 -0.32 2.73
N LEU A 151 -2.10 0.17 2.88
CA LEU A 151 -1.06 0.10 1.83
C LEU A 151 -0.66 -1.35 1.54
N ALA A 152 -0.51 -2.17 2.58
CA ALA A 152 -0.24 -3.61 2.41
C ALA A 152 -1.41 -4.34 1.73
N ALA A 153 -2.65 -3.98 2.06
CA ALA A 153 -3.86 -4.52 1.44
C ALA A 153 -3.97 -4.17 -0.05
N GLN A 154 -3.56 -2.96 -0.43
CA GLN A 154 -3.50 -2.52 -1.82
C GLN A 154 -2.46 -3.33 -2.62
N GLY A 155 -1.29 -3.60 -2.03
CA GLY A 155 -0.23 -4.39 -2.63
C GLY A 155 -0.45 -5.91 -2.60
N GLY A 156 -1.37 -6.39 -1.77
CA GLY A 156 -1.66 -7.83 -1.64
C GLY A 156 -0.66 -8.59 -0.76
N TYR A 157 0.09 -7.88 0.08
CA TYR A 157 1.18 -8.48 0.87
C TYR A 157 0.67 -9.19 2.12
N LEU A 158 0.24 -10.45 1.94
CA LEU A 158 -0.38 -11.26 2.98
C LEU A 158 0.43 -11.35 4.27
N ASP A 159 1.74 -11.57 4.16
CA ASP A 159 2.62 -11.76 5.33
C ASP A 159 2.75 -10.46 6.14
N VAL A 160 2.88 -9.32 5.46
CA VAL A 160 2.85 -7.99 6.09
C VAL A 160 1.52 -7.75 6.79
N ILE A 161 0.40 -8.10 6.15
CA ILE A 161 -0.94 -7.94 6.72
C ILE A 161 -1.10 -8.78 7.99
N ARG A 162 -0.65 -10.04 7.97
CA ARG A 162 -0.68 -10.91 9.16
C ARG A 162 0.11 -10.31 10.31
N LEU A 163 1.32 -9.82 10.02
CA LEU A 163 2.21 -9.18 11.00
C LEU A 163 1.61 -7.89 11.57
N LEU A 164 1.06 -7.02 10.72
CA LEU A 164 0.41 -5.78 11.15
C LEU A 164 -0.81 -6.08 12.04
N LEU A 165 -1.66 -7.04 11.65
CA LEU A 165 -2.83 -7.43 12.42
C LEU A 165 -2.47 -8.11 13.74
N SER A 166 -1.39 -8.91 13.81
CA SER A 166 -0.90 -9.45 15.08
C SER A 166 -0.28 -8.38 15.98
N SER A 167 0.20 -7.29 15.40
CA SER A 167 0.82 -6.17 16.12
C SER A 167 -0.18 -5.08 16.53
N GLY A 168 -1.50 -5.34 16.37
CA GLY A 168 -2.56 -4.44 16.83
C GLY A 168 -3.06 -3.42 15.80
N ALA A 169 -2.75 -3.58 14.51
CA ALA A 169 -3.31 -2.70 13.47
C ALA A 169 -4.85 -2.74 13.46
N ARG A 170 -5.48 -1.57 13.28
CA ARG A 170 -6.94 -1.44 13.19
C ARG A 170 -7.42 -1.95 11.84
N VAL A 171 -8.12 -3.08 11.83
CA VAL A 171 -8.58 -3.76 10.60
C VAL A 171 -9.55 -2.91 9.75
N ASN A 172 -10.40 -2.10 10.39
CA ASN A 172 -11.46 -1.33 9.72
C ASN A 172 -11.13 0.14 9.51
N GLN A 173 -9.93 0.62 9.85
CA GLN A 173 -9.62 2.05 9.77
C GLN A 173 -9.69 2.55 8.31
N PRO A 174 -10.69 3.39 7.96
CA PRO A 174 -10.83 3.84 6.58
C PRO A 174 -9.95 5.06 6.31
N ARG A 175 -9.70 5.30 5.03
CA ARG A 175 -9.21 6.58 4.50
C ARG A 175 -10.26 7.68 4.63
N GLN A 176 -9.87 8.93 4.35
CA GLN A 176 -10.75 10.10 4.38
C GLN A 176 -11.96 9.99 3.43
N ASP A 177 -11.83 9.25 2.33
CA ASP A 177 -12.91 9.02 1.36
C ASP A 177 -13.81 7.82 1.71
N GLY A 178 -13.63 7.25 2.91
CA GLY A 178 -14.37 6.10 3.41
C GLY A 178 -13.81 4.76 2.92
N THR A 179 -12.65 4.73 2.26
CA THR A 179 -12.09 3.46 1.78
C THR A 179 -11.49 2.64 2.91
N ALA A 180 -12.12 1.51 3.23
CA ALA A 180 -11.59 0.53 4.16
C ALA A 180 -10.49 -0.36 3.52
N PRO A 181 -9.57 -0.95 4.30
CA PRO A 181 -8.55 -1.88 3.80
C PRO A 181 -9.12 -3.08 3.04
N LEU A 182 -10.26 -3.62 3.50
CA LEU A 182 -10.95 -4.71 2.82
C LEU A 182 -11.46 -4.30 1.42
N TRP A 183 -11.93 -3.06 1.29
CA TRP A 183 -12.44 -2.53 0.03
C TRP A 183 -11.32 -2.43 -1.02
N ILE A 184 -10.15 -1.91 -0.64
CA ILE A 184 -9.02 -1.79 -1.58
C ILE A 184 -8.45 -3.17 -1.95
N ALA A 185 -8.38 -4.12 -1.02
CA ALA A 185 -7.98 -5.50 -1.33
C ALA A 185 -8.93 -6.13 -2.36
N SER A 186 -10.23 -5.88 -2.22
CA SER A 186 -11.26 -6.35 -3.15
C SER A 186 -11.17 -5.68 -4.53
N GLN A 187 -10.84 -4.38 -4.56
CA GLN A 187 -10.59 -3.66 -5.82
C GLN A 187 -9.37 -4.19 -6.58
N MET A 188 -8.34 -4.67 -5.86
CA MET A 188 -7.10 -5.16 -6.45
C MET A 188 -7.15 -6.67 -6.75
N GLY A 189 -8.20 -7.37 -6.31
CA GLY A 189 -8.41 -8.78 -6.60
C GLY A 189 -7.71 -9.76 -5.64
N HIS A 190 -7.26 -9.29 -4.46
CA HIS A 190 -6.47 -10.09 -3.52
C HIS A 190 -7.36 -10.95 -2.62
N SER A 191 -7.85 -12.08 -3.13
CA SER A 191 -8.79 -12.99 -2.42
C SER A 191 -8.26 -13.50 -1.08
N GLU A 192 -7.00 -13.93 -1.00
CA GLU A 192 -6.39 -14.40 0.25
C GLU A 192 -6.31 -13.29 1.31
N VAL A 193 -6.03 -12.05 0.88
CA VAL A 193 -6.03 -10.89 1.78
C VAL A 193 -7.43 -10.62 2.31
N VAL A 194 -8.44 -10.63 1.42
CA VAL A 194 -9.85 -10.46 1.77
C VAL A 194 -10.26 -11.52 2.80
N ARG A 195 -9.93 -12.79 2.56
CA ARG A 195 -10.20 -13.89 3.48
C ARG A 195 -9.58 -13.65 4.86
N VAL A 196 -8.30 -13.31 4.93
CA VAL A 196 -7.61 -13.05 6.21
C VAL A 196 -8.18 -11.85 6.94
N MET A 197 -8.52 -10.78 6.22
CA MET A 197 -9.13 -9.60 6.82
C MET A 197 -10.50 -9.92 7.42
N LEU A 198 -11.36 -10.65 6.71
CA LEU A 198 -12.66 -11.10 7.22
C LEU A 198 -12.52 -11.97 8.47
N LEU A 199 -11.59 -12.92 8.47
CA LEU A 199 -11.27 -13.74 9.65
C LEU A 199 -10.77 -12.92 10.85
N ARG A 200 -10.21 -11.73 10.60
CA ARG A 200 -9.70 -10.81 11.62
C ARG A 200 -10.70 -9.69 11.97
N GLY A 201 -11.98 -9.86 11.61
CA GLY A 201 -13.06 -8.95 11.99
C GLY A 201 -13.24 -7.75 11.07
N ALA A 202 -12.78 -7.83 9.81
CA ALA A 202 -13.05 -6.78 8.84
C ALA A 202 -14.56 -6.63 8.58
N GLU A 203 -15.03 -5.38 8.55
CA GLU A 203 -16.40 -5.06 8.19
C GLU A 203 -16.62 -5.30 6.70
N ARG A 204 -17.23 -6.44 6.38
CA ARG A 204 -17.48 -6.87 5.01
C ARG A 204 -18.29 -5.84 4.20
N ASP A 205 -19.32 -5.28 4.81
CA ASP A 205 -20.28 -4.38 4.17
C ASP A 205 -19.92 -2.90 4.34
N ALA A 206 -18.71 -2.61 4.85
CA ALA A 206 -18.23 -1.24 4.95
C ALA A 206 -18.30 -0.57 3.57
N ALA A 207 -19.09 0.51 3.50
CA ALA A 207 -19.29 1.29 2.31
C ALA A 207 -18.38 2.52 2.33
N ARG A 208 -17.82 2.84 1.16
CA ARG A 208 -17.19 4.15 0.92
C ARG A 208 -18.21 5.28 1.04
N ASN A 209 -17.73 6.53 1.01
CA ASN A 209 -18.60 7.71 1.06
C ASN A 209 -19.67 7.74 -0.06
N ASP A 210 -19.32 7.22 -1.24
CA ASP A 210 -20.20 7.05 -2.41
C ASP A 210 -21.23 5.90 -2.26
N GLY A 211 -21.14 5.11 -1.18
CA GLY A 211 -21.97 3.94 -0.93
C GLY A 211 -21.42 2.62 -1.49
N THR A 212 -20.30 2.64 -2.21
CA THR A 212 -19.72 1.43 -2.82
C THR A 212 -19.12 0.49 -1.78
N THR A 213 -19.59 -0.76 -1.76
CA THR A 213 -19.01 -1.83 -0.93
C THR A 213 -17.94 -2.63 -1.66
N ALA A 214 -17.18 -3.42 -0.92
CA ALA A 214 -16.15 -4.32 -1.44
C ALA A 214 -16.71 -5.30 -2.50
N LEU A 215 -17.88 -5.89 -2.22
CA LEU A 215 -18.55 -6.86 -3.12
C LEU A 215 -18.92 -6.22 -4.46
N LEU A 216 -19.50 -5.02 -4.43
CA LEU A 216 -19.89 -4.29 -5.64
C LEU A 216 -18.68 -3.98 -6.52
N LYS A 217 -17.56 -3.60 -5.89
CA LYS A 217 -16.32 -3.31 -6.64
C LYS A 217 -15.71 -4.58 -7.23
N ALA A 218 -15.69 -5.69 -6.49
CA ALA A 218 -15.23 -6.99 -6.98
C ALA A 218 -16.09 -7.50 -8.14
N ALA A 219 -17.42 -7.37 -8.05
CA ALA A 219 -18.37 -7.71 -9.11
C ALA A 219 -18.15 -6.90 -10.39
N ASN A 220 -17.96 -5.58 -10.27
CA ASN A 220 -17.67 -4.72 -11.42
C ASN A 220 -16.32 -5.09 -12.10
N LYS A 221 -15.35 -5.56 -11.33
CA LYS A 221 -14.02 -5.94 -11.85
C LYS A 221 -13.94 -7.39 -12.34
N GLY A 222 -14.90 -8.24 -11.98
CA GLY A 222 -14.89 -9.65 -12.38
C GLY A 222 -14.10 -10.59 -11.48
N TYR A 223 -13.76 -10.18 -10.25
CA TYR A 223 -12.93 -10.99 -9.35
C TYR A 223 -13.77 -12.05 -8.64
N ASN A 224 -13.97 -13.18 -9.32
CA ASN A 224 -14.78 -14.31 -8.82
C ASN A 224 -14.30 -14.81 -7.46
N ASP A 225 -12.99 -15.02 -7.29
CA ASP A 225 -12.42 -15.57 -6.05
C ASP A 225 -12.66 -14.65 -4.85
N VAL A 226 -12.58 -13.33 -5.05
CA VAL A 226 -12.91 -12.33 -4.01
C VAL A 226 -14.40 -12.36 -3.68
N ILE A 227 -15.26 -12.49 -4.69
CA ILE A 227 -16.72 -12.58 -4.49
C ILE A 227 -17.05 -13.85 -3.70
N GLU A 228 -16.48 -14.99 -4.06
CA GLU A 228 -16.67 -16.24 -3.33
C GLU A 228 -16.24 -16.12 -1.86
N GLU A 229 -15.08 -15.52 -1.58
CA GLU A 229 -14.65 -15.27 -0.21
C GLU A 229 -15.61 -14.32 0.53
N LEU A 230 -16.06 -13.22 -0.09
CA LEU A 230 -17.01 -12.30 0.55
C LEU A 230 -18.37 -12.96 0.85
N LEU A 231 -18.85 -13.83 -0.04
CA LEU A 231 -20.13 -14.54 0.11
C LEU A 231 -20.09 -15.62 1.20
N LYS A 232 -18.93 -16.24 1.46
CA LYS A 232 -18.77 -17.21 2.57
C LYS A 232 -19.06 -16.60 3.94
N PHE A 233 -18.76 -15.31 4.14
CA PHE A 233 -18.89 -14.64 5.45
C PHE A 233 -20.27 -13.99 5.67
N SER A 234 -21.15 -13.97 4.66
CA SER A 234 -22.63 -13.91 4.77
C SER A 234 -23.26 -13.81 3.35
N PRO A 235 -24.49 -14.29 3.14
CA PRO A 235 -25.14 -14.24 1.83
C PRO A 235 -25.82 -12.89 1.52
N THR A 236 -25.84 -11.90 2.43
CA THR A 236 -26.57 -10.65 2.17
C THR A 236 -25.88 -9.81 1.09
N LEU A 237 -26.55 -9.67 -0.05
CA LEU A 237 -26.07 -8.90 -1.19
C LEU A 237 -26.41 -7.42 -0.99
N GLY A 238 -25.39 -6.60 -0.77
CA GLY A 238 -25.55 -5.17 -0.54
C GLY A 238 -26.15 -4.41 -1.72
N ILE A 239 -26.96 -3.40 -1.42
CA ILE A 239 -27.54 -2.44 -2.38
C ILE A 239 -26.81 -1.10 -2.22
N LEU A 240 -26.34 -0.49 -3.31
CA LEU A 240 -25.72 0.83 -3.30
C LEU A 240 -26.71 1.92 -2.86
N LYS A 241 -26.17 3.07 -2.40
CA LYS A 241 -26.97 4.30 -2.22
C LYS A 241 -27.66 4.75 -3.51
N ASN A 242 -27.16 4.37 -4.69
CA ASN A 242 -27.80 4.64 -5.99
C ASN A 242 -28.77 3.52 -6.44
N GLY A 243 -29.13 2.57 -5.57
CA GLY A 243 -30.02 1.45 -5.87
C GLY A 243 -29.38 0.33 -6.71
N THR A 244 -28.15 0.50 -7.19
CA THR A 244 -27.46 -0.50 -8.02
C THR A 244 -26.98 -1.67 -7.15
N SER A 245 -27.37 -2.89 -7.52
CA SER A 245 -26.93 -4.12 -6.85
C SER A 245 -25.63 -4.69 -7.44
N ALA A 246 -24.99 -5.63 -6.73
CA ALA A 246 -23.83 -6.36 -7.24
C ALA A 246 -24.10 -7.03 -8.60
N LEU A 247 -25.35 -7.45 -8.84
CA LEU A 247 -25.76 -8.06 -10.10
C LEU A 247 -25.73 -7.08 -11.27
N HIS A 248 -26.22 -5.84 -11.09
CA HIS A 248 -26.13 -4.80 -12.12
C HIS A 248 -24.67 -4.52 -12.49
N ALA A 249 -23.78 -4.42 -11.49
CA ALA A 249 -22.36 -4.20 -11.70
C ALA A 249 -21.68 -5.37 -12.45
N ALA A 250 -22.01 -6.62 -12.07
CA ALA A 250 -21.52 -7.81 -12.76
C ALA A 250 -21.99 -7.88 -14.22
N VAL A 251 -23.25 -7.54 -14.49
CA VAL A 251 -23.81 -7.56 -15.84
C VAL A 251 -23.18 -6.50 -16.74
N LEU A 252 -22.98 -5.27 -16.23
CA LEU A 252 -22.27 -4.20 -16.93
C LEU A 252 -20.83 -4.59 -17.29
N SER A 253 -20.15 -5.32 -16.38
CA SER A 253 -18.79 -5.79 -16.62
C SER A 253 -18.71 -6.90 -17.68
N GLY A 254 -19.83 -7.54 -18.02
CA GLY A 254 -19.89 -8.65 -18.98
C GLY A 254 -19.36 -9.99 -18.46
N ASN A 255 -19.08 -10.10 -17.16
CA ASN A 255 -18.48 -11.29 -16.56
C ASN A 255 -19.54 -12.36 -16.24
N ILE A 256 -19.72 -13.31 -17.17
CA ILE A 256 -20.70 -14.41 -17.07
C ILE A 256 -20.56 -15.19 -15.75
N LYS A 257 -19.33 -15.49 -15.33
CA LYS A 257 -19.06 -16.24 -14.09
C LYS A 257 -19.55 -15.48 -12.85
N THR A 258 -19.24 -14.18 -12.74
CA THR A 258 -19.72 -13.36 -11.61
C THR A 258 -21.24 -13.28 -11.58
N VAL A 259 -21.90 -13.18 -12.74
CA VAL A 259 -23.37 -13.17 -12.81
C VAL A 259 -23.94 -14.50 -12.31
N ALA A 260 -23.39 -15.62 -12.76
CA ALA A 260 -23.81 -16.95 -12.28
C ALA A 260 -23.63 -17.08 -10.75
N LEU A 261 -22.45 -16.71 -10.22
CA LEU A 261 -22.15 -16.77 -8.79
C LEU A 261 -23.11 -15.90 -7.95
N LEU A 262 -23.41 -14.68 -8.41
CA LEU A 262 -24.33 -13.79 -7.70
C LEU A 262 -25.77 -14.31 -7.75
N LEU A 263 -26.21 -14.89 -8.87
CA LEU A 263 -27.54 -15.51 -8.99
C LEU A 263 -27.66 -16.76 -8.11
N GLU A 264 -26.60 -17.57 -8.01
CA GLU A 264 -26.53 -18.71 -7.09
C GLU A 264 -26.58 -18.26 -5.62
N ALA A 265 -25.96 -17.12 -5.31
CA ALA A 265 -26.02 -16.48 -3.99
C ALA A 265 -27.37 -15.81 -3.68
N GLY A 266 -28.35 -15.88 -4.57
CA GLY A 266 -29.70 -15.33 -4.36
C GLY A 266 -29.85 -13.85 -4.76
N ALA A 267 -29.02 -13.34 -5.67
CA ALA A 267 -29.21 -12.00 -6.21
C ALA A 267 -30.53 -11.92 -6.99
N ASP A 268 -31.34 -10.91 -6.66
CA ASP A 268 -32.60 -10.67 -7.35
C ASP A 268 -32.36 -10.04 -8.74
N PRO A 269 -32.67 -10.73 -9.85
CA PRO A 269 -32.57 -10.18 -11.20
C PRO A 269 -33.68 -9.18 -11.53
N ALA A 270 -34.75 -9.11 -10.73
CA ALA A 270 -35.87 -8.20 -10.93
C ALA A 270 -35.70 -6.84 -10.21
N LEU A 271 -34.67 -6.71 -9.37
CA LEU A 271 -34.38 -5.47 -8.67
C LEU A 271 -33.96 -4.39 -9.68
N ARG A 272 -34.63 -3.23 -9.66
CA ARG A 272 -34.28 -2.08 -10.50
C ARG A 272 -33.33 -1.12 -9.80
N ASN A 273 -32.41 -0.54 -10.54
CA ASN A 273 -31.56 0.55 -10.04
C ASN A 273 -32.35 1.88 -9.91
N LYS A 274 -31.74 2.96 -9.41
CA LYS A 274 -32.42 4.28 -9.36
C LYS A 274 -32.72 4.90 -10.73
N ALA A 275 -32.05 4.47 -11.80
CA ALA A 275 -32.40 4.83 -13.17
C ALA A 275 -33.59 4.02 -13.71
N ASN A 276 -34.20 3.18 -12.88
CA ASN A 276 -35.31 2.29 -13.20
C ASN A 276 -34.93 1.22 -14.25
N GLU A 277 -33.66 0.88 -14.39
CA GLU A 277 -33.16 -0.13 -15.32
C GLU A 277 -33.06 -1.49 -14.63
N LEU A 278 -33.40 -2.56 -15.34
CA LEU A 278 -33.15 -3.94 -14.91
C LEU A 278 -31.72 -4.37 -15.26
N PRO A 279 -31.12 -5.33 -14.52
CA PRO A 279 -29.84 -5.93 -14.89
C PRO A 279 -29.84 -6.45 -16.34
N ALA A 280 -30.96 -7.03 -16.79
CA ALA A 280 -31.10 -7.54 -18.17
C ALA A 280 -31.08 -6.43 -19.24
N GLU A 281 -31.50 -5.20 -18.91
CA GLU A 281 -31.52 -4.07 -19.84
C GLU A 281 -30.11 -3.49 -20.06
N LEU A 282 -29.18 -3.76 -19.13
CA LEU A 282 -27.81 -3.26 -19.15
C LEU A 282 -26.85 -4.05 -20.05
N THR A 283 -27.27 -5.16 -20.66
CA THR A 283 -26.41 -6.02 -21.47
C THR A 283 -27.03 -6.44 -22.79
N LYS A 284 -26.19 -6.53 -23.82
CA LYS A 284 -26.53 -7.15 -25.11
C LYS A 284 -26.00 -8.58 -25.22
N ASN A 285 -25.38 -9.10 -24.17
CA ASN A 285 -24.77 -10.43 -24.19
C ASN A 285 -25.83 -11.52 -23.97
N GLU A 286 -26.16 -12.25 -25.04
CA GLU A 286 -27.13 -13.34 -25.05
C GLU A 286 -26.88 -14.41 -23.96
N ARG A 287 -25.62 -14.69 -23.62
CA ARG A 287 -25.31 -15.69 -22.57
C ARG A 287 -25.74 -15.20 -21.18
N ILE A 288 -25.52 -13.92 -20.90
CA ILE A 288 -25.92 -13.29 -19.63
C ILE A 288 -27.44 -13.16 -19.57
N LEU A 289 -28.08 -12.77 -20.68
CA LEU A 289 -29.54 -12.69 -20.78
C LEU A 289 -30.20 -14.05 -20.53
N ARG A 290 -29.64 -15.15 -21.04
CA ARG A 290 -30.14 -16.51 -20.75
C ARG A 290 -30.03 -16.86 -19.27
N LEU A 291 -28.93 -16.50 -18.60
CA LEU A 291 -28.76 -16.75 -17.17
C LEU A 291 -29.76 -15.96 -16.32
N LEU A 292 -29.99 -14.69 -16.65
CA LEU A 292 -30.97 -13.84 -15.97
C LEU A 292 -32.41 -14.36 -16.16
N ARG A 293 -32.79 -14.70 -17.40
CA ARG A 293 -34.12 -15.25 -17.72
C ARG A 293 -34.37 -16.64 -17.11
N GLY A 294 -33.34 -17.46 -16.97
CA GLY A 294 -33.45 -18.80 -16.38
C GLY A 294 -33.77 -18.80 -14.88
N LYS A 295 -33.60 -17.66 -14.20
CA LYS A 295 -33.86 -17.47 -12.76
C LYS A 295 -35.03 -16.52 -12.47
N GLU A 296 -35.54 -15.80 -13.47
CA GLU A 296 -36.89 -15.22 -13.42
C GLU A 296 -37.90 -16.39 -13.39
N GLY A 297 -38.40 -16.77 -12.23
CA GLY A 297 -39.51 -17.74 -12.12
C GLY A 297 -40.71 -17.31 -12.97
N PRO A 298 -41.63 -18.23 -13.32
CA PRO A 298 -42.71 -17.95 -14.26
C PRO A 298 -43.47 -16.72 -13.77
N ARG A 299 -43.52 -15.67 -14.61
CA ARG A 299 -44.35 -14.49 -14.38
C ARG A 299 -45.76 -15.01 -14.10
N LYS A 300 -46.21 -14.92 -12.85
CA LYS A 300 -47.60 -15.17 -12.51
C LYS A 300 -48.40 -14.06 -13.18
N SER A 301 -48.97 -14.41 -14.33
CA SER A 301 -50.08 -13.71 -15.00
C SER A 301 -51.28 -13.62 -14.09
#